data_AF-A0A5J4TNW8-F1
#
_entry.id   AF-A0A5J4TNW8-F1
#
_cell.length_a   1.000
_cell.length_b   1.000
_cell.length_c   1.000
_cell.angle_alpha   90.00
_cell.angle_beta   90.00
_cell.angle_gamma   90.00
#
_symmetry.space_group_name_H-M   'P 1'
#
loop_
_entity.id
_entity.type
_entity.pdbx_description
1 polymer ?
#
loop_
_entity_poly.entity_id
_entity_poly.type
_entity_poly.pdbx_seq_one_letter_code
_entity_poly.pdbx_strand_id
1 'polypeptide(L)'
;TTTDDSISQSGGTIEATIGGISGQLSIQNTNFIKCISQQSYQSGAINLIIKDQRIVSISQTSFIQCESDQGSGINAQILSGSVLTMQGTCTFIYCKARLDLGAALYSTISGTDSKLIIVDEIQFEGYLKDLEGNKQIDLGQGRGAYIELLDNGIIEANEILFNECKGVNGGGIQINSLSSQKQQIKRIQLTDCIGTGNGGGLYCIIGSGEIEMNEFTINGCSGLNGGGIYTSIEQSGKFTINESCSISNCQSTSTGSGGGIYAIINSGQIEMNQVTMNECSGLNGGGIYTQIDGTSKLTIKDSCSLTKCQSTSTGSGGGIYAIISSGQIELNQVIMNECSGLNGGGIYTSIEQSGKLTIKDSSSFTKCQSSDGNGGGIYAIINSGQIEMNQVTMNECSGLNGGGIYTQIDGTSKFTIKDSRYNF
;
A
#
# COMPACT_ATOMS: atom_id res chain seq x y z
N THR A 1 31.33 -9.85 26.13
CA THR A 1 31.14 -11.29 26.32
C THR A 1 30.14 -11.52 27.42
N THR A 2 28.89 -11.78 27.04
CA THR A 2 27.82 -12.25 27.93
C THR A 2 27.30 -13.52 27.30
N THR A 3 27.50 -14.62 27.98
CA THR A 3 27.19 -15.98 27.55
C THR A 3 25.72 -16.28 27.81
N ASP A 4 24.87 -16.00 26.84
CA ASP A 4 23.66 -16.79 26.52
C ASP A 4 23.14 -16.38 25.12
N ASP A 5 23.95 -16.63 24.10
CA ASP A 5 23.59 -16.37 22.71
C ASP A 5 23.31 -17.72 22.03
N SER A 6 22.07 -18.20 22.12
CA SER A 6 21.54 -19.14 21.12
C SER A 6 21.20 -18.39 19.83
N ILE A 7 22.12 -17.56 19.34
CA ILE A 7 22.02 -16.81 18.10
C ILE A 7 22.72 -17.65 17.04
N SER A 8 21.95 -18.18 16.09
CA SER A 8 22.50 -18.74 14.87
C SER A 8 23.45 -17.71 14.26
N GLN A 9 24.71 -18.10 14.02
CA GLN A 9 25.62 -17.34 13.12
C GLN A 9 24.86 -16.95 11.86
N SER A 10 25.16 -15.78 11.26
CA SER A 10 25.46 -15.63 9.83
C SER A 10 25.18 -14.20 9.24
N GLY A 11 26.23 -13.39 9.03
CA GLY A 11 26.54 -12.63 7.79
C GLY A 11 26.10 -11.16 7.63
N GLY A 12 27.10 -10.28 7.47
CA GLY A 12 27.05 -8.86 7.16
C GLY A 12 28.48 -8.28 7.27
N THR A 13 28.79 -7.11 6.68
CA THR A 13 30.09 -6.43 6.96
C THR A 13 30.21 -6.05 8.45
N ILE A 14 29.09 -5.70 9.06
CA ILE A 14 28.95 -5.49 10.50
C ILE A 14 27.86 -6.45 11.00
N GLU A 15 28.20 -7.25 11.99
CA GLU A 15 27.25 -8.07 12.76
C GLU A 15 27.37 -7.66 14.23
N ALA A 16 26.30 -7.11 14.80
CA ALA A 16 26.35 -6.52 16.14
C ALA A 16 25.07 -6.77 16.94
N THR A 17 25.25 -7.10 18.22
CA THR A 17 24.19 -7.09 19.24
C THR A 17 24.45 -5.95 20.21
N ILE A 18 23.57 -4.96 20.23
CA ILE A 18 23.65 -3.77 21.08
C ILE A 18 22.63 -3.94 22.22
N GLY A 19 23.14 -4.18 23.42
CA GLY A 19 22.31 -4.42 24.62
C GLY A 19 23.04 -4.06 25.91
N GLY A 20 22.50 -4.53 27.03
CA GLY A 20 23.02 -4.26 28.37
C GLY A 20 22.87 -2.79 28.81
N ILE A 21 23.66 -2.38 29.80
CA ILE A 21 23.48 -1.07 30.47
C ILE A 21 24.01 0.13 29.68
N SER A 22 24.92 -0.08 28.72
CA SER A 22 25.66 1.00 28.06
C SER A 22 26.03 0.73 26.60
N GLY A 23 25.49 -0.33 25.97
CA GLY A 23 25.75 -0.61 24.56
C GLY A 23 25.31 0.54 23.66
N GLN A 24 26.15 0.93 22.70
CA GLN A 24 25.87 1.99 21.74
C GLN A 24 26.53 1.66 20.40
N LEU A 25 25.89 2.07 19.31
CA LEU A 25 26.46 2.04 17.97
C LEU A 25 26.02 3.29 17.23
N SER A 26 26.96 3.96 16.58
CA SER A 26 26.69 5.06 15.66
C SER A 26 27.48 4.84 14.38
N ILE A 27 26.81 4.95 13.23
CA ILE A 27 27.41 4.88 11.91
C ILE A 27 27.10 6.21 11.22
N GLN A 28 28.14 6.90 10.78
CA GLN A 28 28.01 8.21 10.16
C GLN A 28 28.98 8.33 8.98
N ASN A 29 28.57 9.01 7.90
CA ASN A 29 29.44 9.34 6.76
C ASN A 29 30.16 8.11 6.19
N THR A 30 29.43 7.01 6.03
CA THR A 30 30.00 5.70 5.67
C THR A 30 29.38 5.20 4.36
N ASN A 31 30.19 4.51 3.56
CA ASN A 31 29.73 3.87 2.33
C ASN A 31 29.98 2.36 2.41
N PHE A 32 28.91 1.58 2.34
CA PHE A 32 28.94 0.13 2.20
C PHE A 32 28.78 -0.22 0.73
N ILE A 33 29.85 -0.69 0.08
CA ILE A 33 29.87 -0.94 -1.36
C ILE A 33 30.14 -2.41 -1.60
N LYS A 34 29.22 -3.08 -2.32
CA LYS A 34 29.33 -4.51 -2.67
C LYS A 34 29.58 -5.40 -1.45
N CYS A 35 28.90 -5.11 -0.35
CA CYS A 35 28.84 -5.99 0.81
C CYS A 35 27.92 -7.17 0.45
N ILE A 36 28.53 -8.29 0.05
CA ILE A 36 27.82 -9.47 -0.45
C ILE A 36 27.95 -10.59 0.57
N SER A 37 26.80 -11.11 0.98
CA SER A 37 26.72 -12.30 1.79
C SER A 37 26.21 -13.49 0.95
N GLN A 38 26.88 -14.63 1.10
CA GLN A 38 26.60 -15.83 0.31
C GLN A 38 25.82 -16.93 1.05
N GLN A 39 25.82 -16.97 2.39
CA GLN A 39 25.10 -18.01 3.12
C GLN A 39 23.61 -17.67 3.22
N SER A 40 22.81 -18.69 3.56
CA SER A 40 21.38 -18.52 3.68
C SER A 40 20.98 -17.65 4.88
N TYR A 41 19.94 -16.84 4.74
CA TYR A 41 19.36 -15.99 5.80
C TYR A 41 20.29 -14.94 6.41
N GLN A 42 21.32 -14.54 5.68
CA GLN A 42 22.28 -13.51 6.09
C GLN A 42 21.91 -12.12 5.55
N SER A 43 22.45 -11.09 6.20
CA SER A 43 22.43 -9.69 5.73
C SER A 43 23.64 -9.33 4.87
N GLY A 44 23.55 -8.27 4.07
CA GLY A 44 24.65 -7.88 3.19
C GLY A 44 25.66 -6.97 3.90
N ALA A 45 25.23 -5.76 4.28
CA ALA A 45 26.12 -4.80 4.93
C ALA A 45 26.02 -4.81 6.46
N ILE A 46 24.83 -4.72 7.05
CA ILE A 46 24.65 -4.63 8.49
C ILE A 46 23.59 -5.64 8.98
N ASN A 47 23.99 -6.50 9.92
CA ASN A 47 23.08 -7.31 10.73
C ASN A 47 23.08 -6.77 12.17
N LEU A 48 21.92 -6.37 12.67
CA LEU A 48 21.81 -5.67 13.95
C LEU A 48 20.72 -6.25 14.84
N ILE A 49 21.05 -6.53 16.08
CA ILE A 49 20.08 -6.79 17.15
C ILE A 49 20.23 -5.66 18.18
N ILE A 50 19.15 -4.92 18.44
CA ILE A 50 19.11 -3.87 19.46
C ILE A 50 18.13 -4.29 20.54
N LYS A 51 18.58 -4.35 21.79
CA LYS A 51 17.78 -4.76 22.95
C LYS A 51 18.11 -3.91 24.18
N ASP A 52 17.35 -4.09 25.26
CA ASP A 52 17.59 -3.45 26.56
C ASP A 52 17.55 -1.90 26.51
N GLN A 53 16.54 -1.35 25.82
CA GLN A 53 16.31 0.09 25.67
C GLN A 53 17.54 0.83 25.11
N ARG A 54 18.28 0.17 24.21
CA ARG A 54 19.44 0.79 23.57
C ARG A 54 19.01 1.61 22.36
N ILE A 55 19.86 2.58 22.02
CA ILE A 55 19.65 3.48 20.87
C ILE A 55 20.81 3.29 19.92
N VAL A 56 20.49 3.11 18.63
CA VAL A 56 21.45 3.06 17.54
C VAL A 56 21.07 4.12 16.51
N SER A 57 22.08 4.84 16.00
CA SER A 57 21.89 5.85 14.96
C SER A 57 22.71 5.53 13.71
N ILE A 58 22.08 5.62 12.54
CA ILE A 58 22.75 5.54 11.24
C ILE A 58 22.43 6.83 10.49
N SER A 59 23.46 7.54 10.04
CA SER A 59 23.27 8.83 9.36
C SER A 59 24.23 9.05 8.20
N GLN A 60 23.78 9.76 7.17
CA GLN A 60 24.59 10.12 6.00
C GLN A 60 25.36 8.91 5.43
N THR A 61 24.69 7.77 5.31
CA THR A 61 25.32 6.48 5.00
C THR A 61 24.72 5.87 3.74
N SER A 62 25.56 5.40 2.82
CA SER A 62 25.10 4.75 1.59
C SER A 62 25.34 3.25 1.61
N PHE A 63 24.40 2.51 1.04
CA PHE A 63 24.46 1.08 0.78
C PHE A 63 24.34 0.89 -0.73
N ILE A 64 25.42 0.44 -1.38
CA ILE A 64 25.54 0.45 -2.84
C ILE A 64 25.87 -0.96 -3.31
N GLN A 65 24.98 -1.54 -4.10
CA GLN A 65 25.13 -2.90 -4.65
C GLN A 65 25.37 -3.98 -3.59
N CYS A 66 24.88 -3.79 -2.37
CA CYS A 66 24.92 -4.82 -1.35
C CYS A 66 23.96 -5.96 -1.73
N GLU A 67 24.32 -7.21 -1.40
CA GLU A 67 23.53 -8.38 -1.79
C GLU A 67 23.47 -9.41 -0.65
N SER A 68 22.28 -9.93 -0.38
CA SER A 68 22.08 -10.97 0.64
C SER A 68 20.77 -11.74 0.43
N ASP A 69 20.40 -12.61 1.37
CA ASP A 69 19.07 -13.25 1.36
C ASP A 69 17.99 -12.34 1.94
N GLN A 70 18.29 -11.71 3.08
CA GLN A 70 17.40 -10.82 3.82
C GLN A 70 18.18 -9.56 4.22
N GLY A 71 17.63 -8.37 4.00
CA GLY A 71 18.26 -7.12 4.40
C GLY A 71 19.65 -6.90 3.78
N SER A 72 19.68 -6.69 2.46
CA SER A 72 20.94 -6.55 1.72
C SER A 72 21.75 -5.33 2.13
N GLY A 73 21.11 -4.20 2.43
CA GLY A 73 21.77 -3.11 3.15
C GLY A 73 21.75 -3.37 4.65
N ILE A 74 20.55 -3.41 5.24
CA ILE A 74 20.38 -3.54 6.68
C ILE A 74 19.36 -4.65 6.97
N ASN A 75 19.70 -5.53 7.90
CA ASN A 75 18.78 -6.40 8.63
C ASN A 75 18.79 -6.00 10.11
N ALA A 76 17.66 -5.60 10.68
CA ALA A 76 17.59 -5.07 12.04
C ALA A 76 16.45 -5.67 12.87
N GLN A 77 16.78 -6.23 14.03
CA GLN A 77 15.83 -6.62 15.07
C GLN A 77 15.85 -5.59 16.21
N ILE A 78 14.72 -4.95 16.48
CA ILE A 78 14.59 -3.88 17.46
C ILE A 78 13.65 -4.34 18.57
N LEU A 79 14.21 -4.57 19.75
CA LEU A 79 13.57 -5.30 20.84
C LEU A 79 13.60 -4.51 22.15
N SER A 80 12.67 -4.83 23.05
CA SER A 80 12.71 -4.40 24.46
C SER A 80 12.88 -2.89 24.67
N GLY A 81 12.07 -2.07 24.00
CA GLY A 81 12.07 -0.61 24.15
C GLY A 81 13.23 0.09 23.45
N SER A 82 13.91 -0.60 22.53
CA SER A 82 15.08 -0.06 21.83
C SER A 82 14.69 0.76 20.61
N VAL A 83 15.60 1.61 20.14
CA VAL A 83 15.36 2.50 19.01
C VAL A 83 16.48 2.40 17.98
N LEU A 84 16.11 2.19 16.72
CA LEU A 84 16.97 2.46 15.57
C LEU A 84 16.51 3.74 14.89
N THR A 85 17.41 4.72 14.78
CA THR A 85 17.16 5.95 14.04
C THR A 85 18.02 5.98 12.78
N MET A 86 17.36 6.13 11.63
CA MET A 86 17.97 6.40 10.34
C MET A 86 17.62 7.82 9.90
N GLN A 87 18.64 8.64 9.70
CA GLN A 87 18.46 10.08 9.45
C GLN A 87 19.55 10.67 8.55
N GLY A 88 19.36 11.92 8.12
CA GLY A 88 20.12 12.53 7.03
C GLY A 88 20.05 11.72 5.72
N THR A 89 20.90 12.07 4.76
CA THR A 89 20.88 11.49 3.40
C THR A 89 21.39 10.04 3.34
N CYS A 90 20.66 9.09 3.92
CA CYS A 90 20.97 7.66 3.76
C CYS A 90 20.36 7.12 2.47
N THR A 91 21.12 6.28 1.75
CA THR A 91 20.70 5.74 0.45
C THR A 91 20.90 4.24 0.34
N PHE A 92 19.97 3.56 -0.32
CA PHE A 92 20.04 2.16 -0.71
C PHE A 92 19.97 2.07 -2.22
N ILE A 93 21.13 1.94 -2.86
CA ILE A 93 21.28 1.99 -4.31
C ILE A 93 21.55 0.59 -4.82
N TYR A 94 20.61 0.06 -5.59
CA TYR A 94 20.72 -1.21 -6.27
C TYR A 94 21.05 -2.39 -5.33
N CYS A 95 20.53 -2.35 -4.11
CA CYS A 95 20.68 -3.45 -3.15
C CYS A 95 19.78 -4.63 -3.57
N LYS A 96 20.33 -5.85 -3.60
CA LYS A 96 19.66 -7.04 -4.11
C LYS A 96 19.38 -8.04 -3.00
N ALA A 97 18.20 -8.64 -3.03
CA ALA A 97 17.93 -9.79 -2.19
C ALA A 97 17.59 -11.03 -3.04
N ARG A 98 18.22 -12.15 -2.69
CA ARG A 98 18.13 -13.43 -3.41
C ARG A 98 16.84 -14.20 -3.12
N LEU A 99 16.29 -14.02 -1.93
CA LEU A 99 14.99 -14.60 -1.56
C LEU A 99 13.84 -13.65 -1.89
N ASP A 100 12.67 -14.23 -2.13
CA ASP A 100 11.44 -13.52 -2.50
C ASP A 100 10.96 -12.52 -1.43
N LEU A 101 11.25 -12.78 -0.16
CA LEU A 101 10.94 -11.91 0.99
C LEU A 101 12.10 -10.96 1.36
N GLY A 102 13.18 -10.97 0.58
CA GLY A 102 14.34 -10.17 0.88
C GLY A 102 14.18 -8.71 0.48
N ALA A 103 14.71 -7.80 1.31
CA ALA A 103 14.64 -6.35 1.13
C ALA A 103 16.04 -5.71 1.17
N ALA A 104 16.14 -4.42 0.82
CA ALA A 104 17.33 -3.60 1.08
C ALA A 104 17.41 -3.21 2.55
N LEU A 105 16.29 -2.78 3.11
CA LEU A 105 16.07 -2.62 4.55
C LEU A 105 15.06 -3.67 5.00
N TYR A 106 15.49 -4.60 5.86
CA TYR A 106 14.62 -5.54 6.53
C TYR A 106 14.62 -5.20 8.03
N SER A 107 13.46 -4.99 8.63
CA SER A 107 13.39 -4.74 10.07
C SER A 107 12.20 -5.42 10.74
N THR A 108 12.48 -6.07 11.86
CA THR A 108 11.48 -6.57 12.80
C THR A 108 11.54 -5.72 14.06
N ILE A 109 10.41 -5.13 14.45
CA ILE A 109 10.26 -4.30 15.63
C ILE A 109 9.25 -4.96 16.57
N SER A 110 9.72 -5.37 17.75
CA SER A 110 8.90 -6.07 18.74
C SER A 110 9.11 -5.51 20.15
N GLY A 111 8.01 -5.38 20.89
CA GLY A 111 8.01 -4.94 22.27
C GLY A 111 7.55 -3.50 22.44
N THR A 112 7.04 -3.22 23.64
CA THR A 112 6.59 -1.87 24.00
C THR A 112 7.75 -0.89 23.94
N ASP A 113 7.49 0.27 23.36
CA ASP A 113 8.46 1.35 23.10
C ASP A 113 9.62 0.99 22.14
N SER A 114 9.59 -0.18 21.49
CA SER A 114 10.56 -0.51 20.44
C SER A 114 10.21 0.25 19.16
N LYS A 115 11.17 0.97 18.57
CA LYS A 115 10.91 1.87 17.44
C LYS A 115 11.94 1.78 16.32
N LEU A 116 11.44 1.81 15.09
CA LEU A 116 12.21 2.21 13.91
C LEU A 116 11.79 3.63 13.51
N ILE A 117 12.76 4.55 13.50
CA ILE A 117 12.57 5.95 13.10
C ILE A 117 13.34 6.17 11.81
N ILE A 118 12.65 6.60 10.74
CA ILE A 118 13.25 6.89 9.43
C ILE A 118 12.83 8.31 9.03
N VAL A 119 13.81 9.22 8.93
CA VAL A 119 13.59 10.65 8.68
C VAL A 119 14.63 11.25 7.73
N ASP A 120 14.41 12.49 7.28
CA ASP A 120 15.35 13.32 6.50
C ASP A 120 15.73 12.77 5.11
N GLU A 121 14.74 12.41 4.29
CA GLU A 121 14.91 12.08 2.87
C GLU A 121 15.73 10.80 2.61
N ILE A 122 15.30 9.69 3.21
CA ILE A 122 15.92 8.38 2.93
C ILE A 122 15.52 7.90 1.55
N GLN A 123 16.50 7.49 0.74
CA GLN A 123 16.27 7.09 -0.65
C GLN A 123 16.57 5.61 -0.89
N PHE A 124 15.64 4.92 -1.52
CA PHE A 124 15.80 3.60 -2.11
C PHE A 124 15.74 3.74 -3.63
N GLU A 125 16.82 3.36 -4.31
CA GLU A 125 16.96 3.49 -5.75
C GLU A 125 17.22 2.11 -6.36
N GLY A 126 16.28 1.63 -7.14
CA GLY A 126 16.28 0.29 -7.72
C GLY A 126 17.25 0.10 -8.89
N TYR A 127 18.03 1.10 -9.28
CA TYR A 127 18.93 1.02 -10.42
C TYR A 127 20.29 1.66 -10.11
N LEU A 128 21.24 1.46 -11.00
CA LEU A 128 22.53 2.16 -10.98
C LEU A 128 22.54 3.30 -11.98
N LYS A 129 23.31 4.33 -11.65
CA LYS A 129 23.69 5.39 -12.59
C LYS A 129 25.11 5.14 -13.08
N ASP A 130 25.39 5.47 -14.33
CA ASP A 130 26.74 5.51 -14.87
C ASP A 130 27.51 6.74 -14.38
N LEU A 131 28.75 6.90 -14.86
CA LEU A 131 29.62 8.01 -14.48
C LEU A 131 29.10 9.39 -14.96
N GLU A 132 28.20 9.40 -15.92
CA GLU A 132 27.56 10.61 -16.47
C GLU A 132 26.22 10.91 -15.76
N GLY A 133 25.80 10.03 -14.84
CA GLY A 133 24.55 10.13 -14.10
C GLY A 133 23.35 9.49 -14.80
N ASN A 134 23.54 8.83 -15.95
CA ASN A 134 22.47 8.19 -16.68
C ASN A 134 22.14 6.82 -16.07
N LYS A 135 20.85 6.46 -16.07
CA LYS A 135 20.39 5.15 -15.59
C LYS A 135 20.94 4.00 -16.45
N GLN A 136 21.50 2.99 -15.80
CA GLN A 136 21.94 1.73 -16.42
C GLN A 136 20.76 0.76 -16.54
N ILE A 137 20.26 0.59 -17.76
CA ILE A 137 19.02 -0.17 -18.05
C ILE A 137 19.18 -1.70 -18.04
N ASP A 138 20.40 -2.22 -18.12
CA ASP A 138 20.68 -3.67 -18.21
C ASP A 138 20.87 -4.35 -16.85
N LEU A 139 20.95 -3.56 -15.77
CA LEU A 139 21.22 -4.03 -14.43
C LEU A 139 19.96 -3.88 -13.57
N GLY A 140 19.07 -4.88 -13.60
CA GLY A 140 18.02 -5.26 -12.63
C GLY A 140 17.20 -4.16 -11.91
N GLN A 141 16.38 -4.58 -10.93
CA GLN A 141 15.64 -3.67 -10.03
C GLN A 141 15.97 -4.04 -8.58
N GLY A 142 16.64 -3.14 -7.85
CA GLY A 142 16.97 -3.28 -6.44
C GLY A 142 15.72 -3.39 -5.56
N ARG A 143 15.88 -3.93 -4.36
CA ARG A 143 14.77 -4.13 -3.41
C ARG A 143 14.47 -2.85 -2.63
N GLY A 144 13.22 -2.72 -2.21
CA GLY A 144 12.78 -1.69 -1.29
C GLY A 144 12.94 -2.09 0.18
N ALA A 145 11.96 -1.78 1.01
CA ALA A 145 11.97 -2.07 2.44
C ALA A 145 10.92 -3.13 2.85
N TYR A 146 11.23 -3.89 3.89
CA TYR A 146 10.31 -4.82 4.56
C TYR A 146 10.30 -4.52 6.05
N ILE A 147 9.13 -4.24 6.60
CA ILE A 147 8.92 -3.87 7.99
C ILE A 147 7.91 -4.84 8.63
N GLU A 148 8.29 -5.43 9.75
CA GLU A 148 7.44 -6.28 10.57
C GLU A 148 7.27 -5.68 11.96
N LEU A 149 6.02 -5.48 12.37
CA LEU A 149 5.65 -4.85 13.64
C LEU A 149 4.88 -5.86 14.50
N LEU A 150 5.47 -6.22 15.65
CA LEU A 150 4.94 -7.20 16.59
C LEU A 150 4.87 -6.59 18.00
N ASP A 151 4.05 -7.14 18.90
CA ASP A 151 4.07 -6.84 20.34
C ASP A 151 4.20 -5.35 20.71
N ASN A 152 3.40 -4.49 20.08
CA ASN A 152 3.41 -3.04 20.24
C ASN A 152 4.62 -2.29 19.65
N GLY A 153 5.37 -2.90 18.75
CA GLY A 153 6.41 -2.24 17.96
C GLY A 153 5.86 -1.10 17.12
N ILE A 154 6.71 -0.10 16.87
CA ILE A 154 6.33 1.15 16.20
C ILE A 154 7.28 1.50 15.05
N ILE A 155 6.72 1.98 13.95
CA ILE A 155 7.43 2.72 12.90
C ILE A 155 6.97 4.18 12.87
N GLU A 156 7.96 5.08 12.82
CA GLU A 156 7.79 6.51 12.56
C GLU A 156 8.59 6.85 11.30
N ALA A 157 7.88 7.07 10.18
CA ALA A 157 8.50 7.27 8.87
C ALA A 157 8.10 8.62 8.28
N ASN A 158 9.08 9.38 7.82
CA ASN A 158 8.90 10.70 7.24
C ASN A 158 9.90 10.96 6.11
N GLU A 159 9.41 11.43 4.95
CA GLU A 159 10.27 11.82 3.81
C GLU A 159 11.12 10.64 3.33
N ILE A 160 10.47 9.67 2.67
CA ILE A 160 11.14 8.49 2.11
C ILE A 160 10.80 8.38 0.63
N LEU A 161 11.82 8.13 -0.19
CA LEU A 161 11.70 8.00 -1.64
C LEU A 161 12.03 6.56 -2.05
N PHE A 162 11.13 5.91 -2.77
CA PHE A 162 11.32 4.62 -3.41
C PHE A 162 11.20 4.78 -4.93
N ASN A 163 12.29 4.55 -5.65
CA ASN A 163 12.34 4.71 -7.10
C ASN A 163 12.71 3.39 -7.75
N GLU A 164 11.79 2.85 -8.56
CA GLU A 164 11.98 1.64 -9.36
C GLU A 164 12.41 0.41 -8.56
N CYS A 165 12.00 0.33 -7.30
CA CYS A 165 12.25 -0.81 -6.46
C CYS A 165 11.36 -2.00 -6.91
N LYS A 166 11.89 -3.22 -6.81
CA LYS A 166 11.16 -4.44 -7.15
C LYS A 166 11.06 -5.37 -5.96
N GLY A 167 9.88 -5.89 -5.71
CA GLY A 167 9.57 -6.87 -4.66
C GLY A 167 8.66 -7.97 -5.21
N VAL A 168 8.53 -9.08 -4.49
CA VAL A 168 7.39 -9.97 -4.73
C VAL A 168 6.12 -9.29 -4.24
N ASN A 169 6.14 -8.79 -3.01
CA ASN A 169 5.11 -7.91 -2.48
C ASN A 169 5.74 -6.57 -2.10
N GLY A 170 5.03 -5.47 -2.31
CA GLY A 170 5.48 -4.14 -1.87
C GLY A 170 6.77 -3.74 -2.56
N GLY A 171 6.72 -3.48 -3.88
CA GLY A 171 7.91 -3.21 -4.67
C GLY A 171 8.82 -2.15 -4.05
N GLY A 172 8.21 -1.08 -3.54
CA GLY A 172 8.89 -0.09 -2.69
C GLY A 172 8.89 -0.48 -1.22
N ILE A 173 7.73 -0.74 -0.62
CA ILE A 173 7.68 -1.11 0.80
C ILE A 173 6.62 -2.16 1.11
N GLN A 174 7.01 -3.14 1.91
CA GLN A 174 6.14 -4.13 2.53
C GLN A 174 6.05 -3.86 4.05
N ILE A 175 4.83 -3.84 4.60
CA ILE A 175 4.58 -3.65 6.04
C ILE A 175 3.62 -4.72 6.55
N ASN A 176 4.08 -5.57 7.45
CA ASN A 176 3.24 -6.53 8.16
C ASN A 176 3.05 -6.05 9.61
N SER A 177 1.85 -5.57 9.95
CA SER A 177 1.55 -5.03 11.27
C SER A 177 0.60 -5.92 12.06
N LEU A 178 1.13 -6.59 13.08
CA LEU A 178 0.38 -7.23 14.15
C LEU A 178 0.41 -6.39 15.44
N SER A 179 1.07 -5.24 15.42
CA SER A 179 1.13 -4.28 16.53
C SER A 179 -0.24 -3.64 16.77
N SER A 180 -0.63 -3.52 18.04
CA SER A 180 -1.87 -2.81 18.43
C SER A 180 -1.72 -1.29 18.41
N GLN A 181 -0.52 -0.78 18.14
CA GLN A 181 -0.20 0.64 18.16
C GLN A 181 -0.53 1.31 16.83
N LYS A 182 -0.72 2.63 16.89
CA LYS A 182 -0.81 3.47 15.70
C LYS A 182 0.58 3.71 15.11
N GLN A 183 0.72 3.44 13.82
CA GLN A 183 1.91 3.65 13.02
C GLN A 183 1.74 4.93 12.20
N GLN A 184 2.73 5.81 12.23
CA GLN A 184 2.67 7.09 11.52
C GLN A 184 3.69 7.12 10.40
N ILE A 185 3.16 7.22 9.18
CA ILE A 185 3.96 7.20 7.97
C ILE A 185 3.53 8.40 7.14
N LYS A 186 4.45 9.30 6.81
CA LYS A 186 4.10 10.53 6.09
C LYS A 186 5.13 10.90 5.04
N ARG A 187 4.70 11.62 4.02
CA ARG A 187 5.56 12.14 2.95
C ARG A 187 6.42 11.05 2.31
N ILE A 188 5.79 9.94 1.92
CA ILE A 188 6.46 8.87 1.16
C ILE A 188 6.13 9.03 -0.33
N GLN A 189 7.15 8.88 -1.17
CA GLN A 189 6.98 8.82 -2.62
C GLN A 189 7.42 7.45 -3.13
N LEU A 190 6.53 6.79 -3.89
CA LEU A 190 6.80 5.50 -4.54
C LEU A 190 6.61 5.68 -6.04
N THR A 191 7.71 5.61 -6.79
CA THR A 191 7.72 5.86 -8.23
C THR A 191 8.17 4.61 -8.96
N ASP A 192 7.39 4.17 -9.94
CA ASP A 192 7.71 3.08 -10.87
C ASP A 192 8.13 1.77 -10.17
N CYS A 193 7.68 1.57 -8.93
CA CYS A 193 7.96 0.36 -8.17
C CYS A 193 7.13 -0.83 -8.69
N ILE A 194 7.72 -2.02 -8.65
CA ILE A 194 7.13 -3.23 -9.21
C ILE A 194 7.00 -4.33 -8.16
N GLY A 195 5.77 -4.76 -7.91
CA GLY A 195 5.43 -5.94 -7.13
C GLY A 195 5.10 -7.10 -8.08
N THR A 196 5.96 -8.10 -8.24
CA THR A 196 5.65 -9.21 -9.16
C THR A 196 4.44 -10.05 -8.70
N GLY A 197 4.19 -10.04 -7.39
CA GLY A 197 2.94 -10.42 -6.73
C GLY A 197 2.09 -9.18 -6.48
N ASN A 198 1.94 -8.72 -5.25
CA ASN A 198 0.94 -7.69 -4.92
C ASN A 198 1.57 -6.38 -4.43
N GLY A 199 0.88 -5.26 -4.62
CA GLY A 199 1.30 -3.97 -4.09
C GLY A 199 2.55 -3.45 -4.79
N GLY A 200 2.40 -2.83 -5.96
CA GLY A 200 3.55 -2.37 -6.73
C GLY A 200 4.40 -1.36 -5.98
N GLY A 201 3.75 -0.37 -5.35
CA GLY A 201 4.39 0.54 -4.42
C GLY A 201 4.40 -0.05 -3.01
N LEU A 202 3.20 -0.20 -2.44
CA LEU A 202 2.98 -0.58 -1.04
C LEU A 202 2.23 -1.90 -0.95
N TYR A 203 2.73 -2.79 -0.10
CA TYR A 203 1.97 -3.93 0.38
C TYR A 203 1.84 -3.84 1.90
N CYS A 204 0.62 -3.94 2.42
CA CYS A 204 0.43 -3.94 3.86
C CYS A 204 -0.58 -4.98 4.35
N ILE A 205 -0.24 -5.65 5.45
CA ILE A 205 -1.19 -6.45 6.23
C ILE A 205 -1.36 -5.78 7.59
N ILE A 206 -2.61 -5.58 8.02
CA ILE A 206 -2.93 -4.94 9.30
C ILE A 206 -3.86 -5.86 10.08
N GLY A 207 -3.33 -6.53 11.10
CA GLY A 207 -4.10 -7.42 11.98
C GLY A 207 -4.74 -6.68 13.16
N SER A 208 -4.02 -5.76 13.78
CA SER A 208 -4.55 -4.89 14.86
C SER A 208 -3.93 -3.50 14.76
N GLY A 209 -4.41 -2.55 15.58
CA GLY A 209 -3.91 -1.18 15.57
C GLY A 209 -4.29 -0.40 14.31
N GLU A 210 -3.48 0.61 13.97
CA GLU A 210 -3.73 1.51 12.85
C GLU A 210 -2.43 1.78 12.09
N ILE A 211 -2.44 1.69 10.76
CA ILE A 211 -1.45 2.38 9.93
C ILE A 211 -2.11 3.65 9.41
N GLU A 212 -1.52 4.80 9.72
CA GLU A 212 -1.94 6.10 9.19
C GLU A 212 -0.88 6.60 8.20
N MET A 213 -1.31 6.83 6.96
CA MET A 213 -0.50 7.39 5.89
C MET A 213 -1.00 8.77 5.47
N ASN A 214 -0.11 9.75 5.54
CA ASN A 214 -0.40 11.15 5.18
C ASN A 214 0.56 11.65 4.09
N GLU A 215 0.09 12.56 3.23
CA GLU A 215 0.92 13.26 2.25
C GLU A 215 1.74 12.33 1.32
N PHE A 216 1.23 11.16 0.93
CA PHE A 216 1.99 10.24 0.06
C PHE A 216 1.71 10.44 -1.42
N THR A 217 2.67 10.05 -2.26
CA THR A 217 2.52 9.97 -3.71
C THR A 217 2.93 8.58 -4.20
N ILE A 218 2.05 7.91 -4.95
CA ILE A 218 2.37 6.66 -5.66
C ILE A 218 2.14 6.89 -7.14
N ASN A 219 3.18 6.74 -7.96
CA ASN A 219 3.10 7.00 -9.38
C ASN A 219 3.73 5.88 -10.21
N GLY A 220 3.03 5.40 -11.23
CA GLY A 220 3.59 4.46 -12.21
C GLY A 220 3.88 3.05 -11.67
N CYS A 221 3.48 2.77 -10.43
CA CYS A 221 3.69 1.46 -9.81
C CYS A 221 2.84 0.36 -10.47
N SER A 222 3.35 -0.87 -10.45
CA SER A 222 2.63 -2.02 -11.02
C SER A 222 2.73 -3.28 -10.19
N GLY A 223 1.68 -4.10 -10.22
CA GLY A 223 1.71 -5.45 -9.64
C GLY A 223 0.58 -6.35 -10.11
N LEU A 224 0.57 -7.62 -9.71
CA LEU A 224 -0.55 -8.54 -10.01
C LEU A 224 -1.85 -7.95 -9.46
N ASN A 225 -1.92 -7.71 -8.15
CA ASN A 225 -3.05 -6.99 -7.53
C ASN A 225 -2.54 -5.77 -6.78
N GLY A 226 -3.29 -4.67 -6.83
CA GLY A 226 -2.89 -3.44 -6.16
C GLY A 226 -1.68 -2.83 -6.85
N GLY A 227 -1.85 -2.29 -8.06
CA GLY A 227 -0.74 -1.71 -8.81
C GLY A 227 0.01 -0.65 -8.01
N GLY A 228 -0.72 0.21 -7.30
CA GLY A 228 -0.17 1.09 -6.28
C GLY A 228 -0.06 0.41 -4.92
N ILE A 229 -1.21 0.05 -4.35
CA ILE A 229 -1.33 -0.46 -2.98
C ILE A 229 -2.08 -1.79 -2.97
N TYR A 230 -1.53 -2.78 -2.27
CA TYR A 230 -2.28 -3.94 -1.81
C TYR A 230 -2.43 -3.87 -0.29
N THR A 231 -3.65 -4.12 0.21
CA THR A 231 -3.90 -4.20 1.64
C THR A 231 -4.83 -5.36 2.03
N SER A 232 -4.49 -6.03 3.13
CA SER A 232 -5.38 -6.95 3.83
C SER A 232 -5.56 -6.46 5.27
N ILE A 233 -6.81 -6.24 5.65
CA ILE A 233 -7.18 -5.80 7.00
C ILE A 233 -7.91 -6.94 7.70
N GLU A 234 -7.41 -7.32 8.86
CA GLU A 234 -7.94 -8.41 9.67
C GLU A 234 -8.31 -7.92 11.08
N GLN A 235 -9.09 -8.72 11.80
CA GLN A 235 -9.50 -8.53 13.19
C GLN A 235 -10.08 -7.15 13.51
N SER A 236 -9.26 -6.19 13.95
CA SER A 236 -9.67 -4.82 14.30
C SER A 236 -8.73 -3.77 13.70
N GLY A 237 -7.90 -4.18 12.74
CA GLY A 237 -6.97 -3.31 12.06
C GLY A 237 -7.65 -2.14 11.36
N LYS A 238 -6.94 -1.03 11.27
CA LYS A 238 -7.36 0.17 10.55
C LYS A 238 -6.27 0.63 9.59
N PHE A 239 -6.65 0.92 8.34
CA PHE A 239 -5.81 1.68 7.43
C PHE A 239 -6.44 3.05 7.17
N THR A 240 -5.74 4.11 7.55
CA THR A 240 -6.17 5.48 7.34
C THR A 240 -5.25 6.16 6.33
N ILE A 241 -5.83 6.76 5.29
CA ILE A 241 -5.13 7.58 4.31
C ILE A 241 -5.73 8.99 4.35
N ASN A 242 -4.94 9.99 4.72
CA ASN A 242 -5.39 11.38 4.81
C ASN A 242 -4.45 12.35 4.09
N GLU A 243 -4.86 13.62 4.07
CA GLU A 243 -3.98 14.76 3.81
C GLU A 243 -3.28 14.69 2.44
N SER A 244 -4.04 15.01 1.38
CA SER A 244 -3.49 15.22 0.02
C SER A 244 -2.66 14.05 -0.53
N CYS A 245 -3.16 12.83 -0.40
CA CYS A 245 -2.51 11.66 -1.00
C CYS A 245 -2.90 11.49 -2.47
N SER A 246 -1.95 11.04 -3.30
CA SER A 246 -2.19 10.78 -4.72
C SER A 246 -1.70 9.41 -5.19
N ILE A 247 -2.53 8.72 -5.97
CA ILE A 247 -2.19 7.46 -6.64
C ILE A 247 -2.44 7.63 -8.14
N SER A 248 -1.39 7.62 -8.95
CA SER A 248 -1.49 7.93 -10.38
C SER A 248 -0.77 6.93 -11.26
N ASN A 249 -1.31 6.67 -12.45
CA ASN A 249 -0.68 5.81 -13.47
C ASN A 249 -0.35 4.39 -12.96
N CYS A 250 -0.99 3.96 -11.88
CA CYS A 250 -0.75 2.63 -11.32
C CYS A 250 -1.57 1.58 -12.05
N GLN A 251 -0.96 0.42 -12.29
CA GLN A 251 -1.59 -0.63 -13.08
C GLN A 251 -1.47 -2.00 -12.43
N SER A 252 -2.57 -2.74 -12.38
CA SER A 252 -2.53 -4.17 -12.12
C SER A 252 -2.22 -4.93 -13.42
N THR A 253 -1.70 -6.15 -13.34
CA THR A 253 -1.49 -6.95 -14.56
C THR A 253 -2.82 -7.34 -15.20
N SER A 254 -2.77 -7.86 -16.44
CA SER A 254 -3.97 -8.21 -17.22
C SER A 254 -4.92 -9.20 -16.56
N THR A 255 -4.44 -9.99 -15.59
CA THR A 255 -5.22 -10.99 -14.85
C THR A 255 -5.54 -10.58 -13.42
N GLY A 256 -5.02 -9.46 -12.93
CA GLY A 256 -5.23 -9.04 -11.55
C GLY A 256 -5.92 -7.68 -11.45
N SER A 257 -6.30 -7.31 -10.23
CA SER A 257 -7.30 -6.26 -9.97
C SER A 257 -6.77 -5.13 -9.09
N GLY A 258 -7.48 -4.01 -9.02
CA GLY A 258 -7.11 -2.86 -8.20
C GLY A 258 -5.88 -2.15 -8.76
N GLY A 259 -6.05 -1.39 -9.85
CA GLY A 259 -4.93 -0.68 -10.46
C GLY A 259 -4.26 0.30 -9.50
N GLY A 260 -5.07 1.10 -8.81
CA GLY A 260 -4.62 1.93 -7.70
C GLY A 260 -4.50 1.11 -6.41
N ILE A 261 -5.63 0.60 -5.91
CA ILE A 261 -5.72 -0.11 -4.62
C ILE A 261 -6.44 -1.45 -4.79
N TYR A 262 -5.89 -2.51 -4.20
CA TYR A 262 -6.60 -3.76 -3.95
C TYR A 262 -6.73 -3.96 -2.44
N ALA A 263 -7.95 -4.11 -1.95
CA ALA A 263 -8.24 -4.21 -0.51
C ALA A 263 -9.13 -5.41 -0.15
N ILE A 264 -8.68 -6.22 0.80
CA ILE A 264 -9.51 -7.22 1.49
C ILE A 264 -9.75 -6.72 2.91
N ILE A 265 -11.01 -6.63 3.33
CA ILE A 265 -11.37 -6.13 4.65
C ILE A 265 -12.23 -7.18 5.37
N ASN A 266 -11.64 -7.80 6.40
CA ASN A 266 -12.29 -8.80 7.23
C ASN A 266 -12.20 -8.42 8.71
N SER A 267 -13.29 -7.86 9.23
CA SER A 267 -13.49 -7.33 10.58
C SER A 267 -12.82 -5.98 10.91
N GLY A 268 -12.05 -5.40 9.98
CA GLY A 268 -11.41 -4.09 10.17
C GLY A 268 -11.98 -2.95 9.33
N GLN A 269 -11.20 -1.88 9.17
CA GLN A 269 -11.65 -0.66 8.51
C GLN A 269 -10.59 -0.02 7.61
N ILE A 270 -11.06 0.60 6.52
CA ILE A 270 -10.26 1.53 5.71
C ILE A 270 -10.98 2.88 5.66
N GLU A 271 -10.23 3.95 5.87
CA GLU A 271 -10.70 5.33 5.77
C GLU A 271 -9.80 6.12 4.81
N MET A 272 -10.38 6.74 3.79
CA MET A 272 -9.68 7.55 2.79
C MET A 272 -10.29 8.94 2.70
N ASN A 273 -9.45 9.94 2.97
CA ASN A 273 -9.84 11.34 3.09
C ASN A 273 -8.92 12.19 2.20
N GLN A 274 -9.49 12.98 1.30
CA GLN A 274 -8.72 13.85 0.37
C GLN A 274 -7.70 13.08 -0.48
N VAL A 275 -8.08 11.91 -0.99
CA VAL A 275 -7.27 11.07 -1.87
C VAL A 275 -7.64 11.34 -3.32
N THR A 276 -6.63 11.57 -4.17
CA THR A 276 -6.80 11.67 -5.62
C THR A 276 -6.23 10.43 -6.29
N MET A 277 -7.04 9.80 -7.14
CA MET A 277 -6.62 8.67 -7.96
C MET A 277 -6.80 9.02 -9.43
N ASN A 278 -5.75 8.90 -10.24
CA ASN A 278 -5.78 9.30 -11.64
C ASN A 278 -5.15 8.25 -12.57
N GLU A 279 -5.84 7.93 -13.66
CA GLU A 279 -5.28 7.10 -14.75
C GLU A 279 -4.78 5.73 -14.26
N CYS A 280 -5.42 5.18 -13.22
CA CYS A 280 -5.16 3.83 -12.75
C CYS A 280 -5.91 2.80 -13.58
N SER A 281 -5.31 1.62 -13.78
CA SER A 281 -5.93 0.57 -14.59
C SER A 281 -5.78 -0.84 -14.03
N GLY A 282 -6.79 -1.69 -14.22
CA GLY A 282 -6.72 -3.09 -13.78
C GLY A 282 -7.80 -3.97 -14.38
N LEU A 283 -7.73 -5.30 -14.18
CA LEU A 283 -8.79 -6.20 -14.69
C LEU A 283 -10.14 -5.78 -14.12
N ASN A 284 -10.27 -5.76 -12.79
CA ASN A 284 -11.43 -5.19 -12.10
C ASN A 284 -10.98 -4.10 -11.15
N GLY A 285 -11.77 -3.05 -10.99
CA GLY A 285 -11.41 -1.95 -10.09
C GLY A 285 -10.19 -1.20 -10.63
N GLY A 286 -10.35 -0.46 -11.73
CA GLY A 286 -9.23 0.30 -12.30
C GLY A 286 -8.59 1.22 -11.27
N GLY A 287 -9.42 1.90 -10.49
CA GLY A 287 -8.99 2.59 -9.29
C GLY A 287 -8.86 1.65 -8.10
N ILE A 288 -9.99 1.17 -7.59
CA ILE A 288 -10.08 0.38 -6.36
C ILE A 288 -10.79 -0.94 -6.63
N TYR A 289 -10.16 -2.05 -6.25
CA TYR A 289 -10.86 -3.32 -6.03
C TYR A 289 -11.02 -3.54 -4.52
N THR A 290 -12.21 -3.93 -4.08
CA THR A 290 -12.42 -4.27 -2.66
C THR A 290 -13.36 -5.44 -2.45
N GLN A 291 -13.02 -6.29 -1.47
CA GLN A 291 -13.89 -7.27 -0.86
C GLN A 291 -14.07 -6.95 0.62
N ILE A 292 -15.32 -6.90 1.08
CA ILE A 292 -15.67 -6.48 2.43
C ILE A 292 -16.62 -7.49 3.05
N ASP A 293 -16.19 -8.09 4.15
CA ASP A 293 -16.93 -9.16 4.84
C ASP A 293 -17.28 -8.79 6.29
N GLY A 294 -18.36 -9.36 6.83
CA GLY A 294 -18.72 -9.24 8.25
C GLY A 294 -19.11 -7.81 8.67
N THR A 295 -18.51 -7.28 9.74
CA THR A 295 -18.80 -5.92 10.25
C THR A 295 -17.84 -4.85 9.70
N SER A 296 -17.08 -5.20 8.66
CA SER A 296 -16.05 -4.35 8.07
C SER A 296 -16.60 -3.09 7.41
N LYS A 297 -15.76 -2.06 7.32
CA LYS A 297 -16.12 -0.79 6.70
C LYS A 297 -15.04 -0.20 5.81
N LEU A 298 -15.42 0.25 4.62
CA LEU A 298 -14.64 1.17 3.79
C LEU A 298 -15.35 2.53 3.76
N THR A 299 -14.65 3.60 4.14
CA THR A 299 -15.16 4.97 4.06
C THR A 299 -14.25 5.78 3.13
N ILE A 300 -14.84 6.41 2.12
CA ILE A 300 -14.17 7.33 1.20
C ILE A 300 -14.90 8.66 1.29
N LYS A 301 -14.22 9.71 1.74
CA LYS A 301 -14.86 11.01 2.00
C LYS A 301 -14.00 12.22 1.68
N ASP A 302 -14.57 13.40 1.94
CA ASP A 302 -13.88 14.69 1.92
C ASP A 302 -13.25 15.02 0.56
N SER A 303 -14.08 15.00 -0.50
CA SER A 303 -13.67 15.34 -1.87
C SER A 303 -12.60 14.42 -2.48
N CYS A 304 -12.51 13.17 -2.00
CA CYS A 304 -11.79 12.11 -2.71
C CYS A 304 -12.24 12.04 -4.18
N SER A 305 -11.29 11.85 -5.09
CA SER A 305 -11.56 11.80 -6.53
C SER A 305 -10.93 10.59 -7.21
N LEU A 306 -11.68 9.98 -8.13
CA LEU A 306 -11.20 8.96 -9.04
C LEU A 306 -11.42 9.47 -10.47
N THR A 307 -10.35 9.70 -11.21
CA THR A 307 -10.40 10.31 -12.53
C THR A 307 -9.71 9.41 -13.56
N LYS A 308 -10.40 9.14 -14.67
CA LYS A 308 -9.88 8.30 -15.77
C LYS A 308 -9.36 6.94 -15.32
N CYS A 309 -9.90 6.41 -14.23
CA CYS A 309 -9.61 5.06 -13.81
C CYS A 309 -10.38 4.07 -14.70
N GLN A 310 -9.71 3.04 -15.18
CA GLN A 310 -10.27 2.15 -16.20
C GLN A 310 -10.08 0.67 -15.87
N SER A 311 -11.13 -0.12 -16.04
CA SER A 311 -10.98 -1.58 -16.06
C SER A 311 -10.61 -2.06 -17.47
N THR A 312 -10.05 -3.26 -17.60
CA THR A 312 -9.78 -3.83 -18.93
C THR A 312 -11.09 -4.15 -19.67
N SER A 313 -11.00 -4.45 -20.98
CA SER A 313 -12.17 -4.73 -21.83
C SER A 313 -13.03 -5.90 -21.37
N THR A 314 -12.49 -6.82 -20.56
CA THR A 314 -13.21 -7.98 -20.02
C THR A 314 -13.58 -7.83 -18.54
N GLY A 315 -13.22 -6.74 -17.88
CA GLY A 315 -13.48 -6.56 -16.47
C GLY A 315 -14.22 -5.26 -16.15
N SER A 316 -14.62 -5.12 -14.89
CA SER A 316 -15.66 -4.18 -14.48
C SER A 316 -15.19 -3.22 -13.37
N GLY A 317 -15.96 -2.15 -13.14
CA GLY A 317 -15.64 -1.17 -12.10
C GLY A 317 -14.44 -0.32 -12.47
N GLY A 318 -14.61 0.64 -13.38
CA GLY A 318 -13.50 1.51 -13.80
C GLY A 318 -12.91 2.29 -12.64
N GLY A 319 -13.77 2.96 -11.88
CA GLY A 319 -13.41 3.56 -10.60
C GLY A 319 -13.27 2.51 -9.50
N ILE A 320 -14.38 1.87 -9.12
CA ILE A 320 -14.45 0.92 -8.01
C ILE A 320 -15.11 -0.39 -8.44
N TYR A 321 -14.51 -1.52 -8.09
CA TYR A 321 -15.16 -2.83 -8.08
C TYR A 321 -15.30 -3.31 -6.64
N ALA A 322 -16.53 -3.57 -6.19
CA ALA A 322 -16.82 -3.87 -4.80
C ALA A 322 -17.66 -5.15 -4.62
N ILE A 323 -17.18 -6.07 -3.80
CA ILE A 323 -17.96 -7.20 -3.27
C ILE A 323 -18.24 -6.93 -1.79
N ILE A 324 -19.51 -6.87 -1.40
CA ILE A 324 -19.93 -6.51 -0.05
C ILE A 324 -20.80 -7.64 0.53
N SER A 325 -20.28 -8.36 1.52
CA SER A 325 -21.01 -9.41 2.25
C SER A 325 -21.13 -9.03 3.73
N SER A 326 -22.33 -8.65 4.18
CA SER A 326 -22.61 -8.10 5.53
C SER A 326 -21.95 -6.75 5.89
N GLY A 327 -20.85 -6.38 5.23
CA GLY A 327 -20.09 -5.15 5.50
C GLY A 327 -20.65 -3.88 4.86
N GLN A 328 -19.88 -2.80 4.93
CA GLN A 328 -20.35 -1.48 4.48
C GLN A 328 -19.30 -0.70 3.67
N ILE A 329 -19.76 -0.07 2.59
CA ILE A 329 -19.05 1.01 1.89
C ILE A 329 -19.82 2.32 2.06
N GLU A 330 -19.12 3.38 2.44
CA GLU A 330 -19.65 4.74 2.46
C GLU A 330 -18.80 5.65 1.57
N LEU A 331 -19.45 6.26 0.57
CA LEU A 331 -18.90 7.29 -0.30
C LEU A 331 -19.59 8.62 0.04
N ASN A 332 -18.83 9.62 0.49
CA ASN A 332 -19.34 10.91 0.94
C ASN A 332 -18.56 12.04 0.23
N GLN A 333 -19.23 12.90 -0.53
CA GLN A 333 -18.53 13.91 -1.35
C GLN A 333 -17.46 13.31 -2.27
N VAL A 334 -17.72 12.14 -2.88
CA VAL A 334 -16.76 11.49 -3.78
C VAL A 334 -17.01 11.91 -5.22
N ILE A 335 -15.95 12.21 -5.96
CA ILE A 335 -16.00 12.59 -7.37
C ILE A 335 -15.46 11.43 -8.22
N MET A 336 -16.26 10.93 -9.15
CA MET A 336 -15.80 10.02 -10.21
C MET A 336 -15.96 10.70 -11.56
N ASN A 337 -14.86 10.83 -12.29
CA ASN A 337 -14.85 11.51 -13.58
C ASN A 337 -14.16 10.67 -14.66
N GLU A 338 -14.82 10.49 -15.80
CA GLU A 338 -14.26 9.80 -16.97
C GLU A 338 -13.77 8.37 -16.70
N CYS A 339 -14.28 7.71 -15.65
CA CYS A 339 -13.96 6.32 -15.36
C CYS A 339 -14.68 5.37 -16.34
N SER A 340 -14.03 4.27 -16.73
CA SER A 340 -14.56 3.36 -17.75
C SER A 340 -14.39 1.89 -17.42
N GLY A 341 -15.34 1.05 -17.84
CA GLY A 341 -15.23 -0.40 -17.68
C GLY A 341 -16.24 -1.20 -18.49
N LEU A 342 -16.16 -2.53 -18.45
CA LEU A 342 -17.14 -3.37 -19.16
C LEU A 342 -18.54 -3.22 -18.55
N ASN A 343 -18.64 -3.24 -17.23
CA ASN A 343 -19.84 -2.87 -16.48
C ASN A 343 -19.43 -1.93 -15.35
N GLY A 344 -20.26 -0.94 -15.03
CA GLY A 344 -19.96 -0.04 -13.91
C GLY A 344 -18.75 0.84 -14.21
N GLY A 345 -18.85 1.78 -15.16
CA GLY A 345 -17.72 2.66 -15.49
C GLY A 345 -17.19 3.41 -14.27
N GLY A 346 -18.09 3.95 -13.45
CA GLY A 346 -17.76 4.44 -12.11
C GLY A 346 -17.62 3.30 -11.10
N ILE A 347 -18.71 2.60 -10.81
CA ILE A 347 -18.77 1.55 -9.79
C ILE A 347 -19.41 0.28 -10.36
N TYR A 348 -18.76 -0.86 -10.16
CA TYR A 348 -19.39 -2.16 -10.15
C TYR A 348 -19.56 -2.64 -8.71
N THR A 349 -20.72 -3.14 -8.33
CA THR A 349 -20.92 -3.73 -7.01
C THR A 349 -21.80 -4.97 -7.01
N SER A 350 -21.42 -5.95 -6.19
CA SER A 350 -22.24 -7.09 -5.79
C SER A 350 -22.44 -7.06 -4.29
N ILE A 351 -23.69 -7.06 -3.83
CA ILE A 351 -24.05 -6.88 -2.42
C ILE A 351 -24.88 -8.06 -1.96
N GLU A 352 -24.48 -8.66 -0.85
CA GLU A 352 -25.16 -9.79 -0.23
C GLU A 352 -25.14 -9.75 1.30
N GLN A 353 -25.93 -10.64 1.93
CA GLN A 353 -25.90 -10.89 3.38
C GLN A 353 -26.07 -9.65 4.26
N SER A 354 -26.98 -8.75 3.91
CA SER A 354 -27.23 -7.44 4.55
C SER A 354 -26.14 -6.39 4.33
N GLY A 355 -25.24 -6.62 3.37
CA GLY A 355 -24.24 -5.64 2.95
C GLY A 355 -24.87 -4.31 2.52
N LYS A 356 -24.13 -3.21 2.70
CA LYS A 356 -24.61 -1.86 2.39
C LYS A 356 -23.59 -1.05 1.59
N LEU A 357 -24.06 -0.43 0.52
CA LEU A 357 -23.37 0.69 -0.14
C LEU A 357 -24.16 1.99 0.09
N THR A 358 -23.51 3.00 0.64
CA THR A 358 -24.09 4.34 0.83
C THR A 358 -23.30 5.34 -0.01
N ILE A 359 -23.98 6.15 -0.82
CA ILE A 359 -23.38 7.23 -1.62
C ILE A 359 -24.14 8.51 -1.30
N LYS A 360 -23.46 9.51 -0.74
CA LYS A 360 -24.14 10.68 -0.18
C LYS A 360 -23.41 12.01 -0.38
N ASP A 361 -24.09 13.06 0.05
CA ASP A 361 -23.54 14.39 0.31
C ASP A 361 -22.78 14.96 -0.91
N SER A 362 -23.51 15.24 -1.99
CA SER A 362 -22.95 15.83 -3.22
C SER A 362 -21.88 14.99 -3.95
N SER A 363 -21.84 13.68 -3.72
CA SER A 363 -21.05 12.77 -4.57
C SER A 363 -21.49 12.89 -6.03
N SER A 364 -20.55 12.74 -6.97
CA SER A 364 -20.82 12.95 -8.40
C SER A 364 -20.14 11.93 -9.31
N PHE A 365 -20.83 11.59 -10.40
CA PHE A 365 -20.34 10.77 -11.49
C PHE A 365 -20.47 11.57 -12.77
N THR A 366 -19.36 11.85 -13.43
CA THR A 366 -19.36 12.63 -14.67
C THR A 366 -18.65 11.87 -15.77
N LYS A 367 -19.31 11.70 -16.93
CA LYS A 367 -18.75 11.03 -18.10
C LYS A 367 -18.21 9.63 -17.82
N CYS A 368 -18.78 8.93 -16.83
CA CYS A 368 -18.42 7.54 -16.56
C CYS A 368 -19.09 6.65 -17.61
N GLN A 369 -18.32 5.71 -18.18
CA GLN A 369 -18.75 4.96 -19.36
C GLN A 369 -18.63 3.45 -19.17
N SER A 370 -19.65 2.74 -19.61
CA SER A 370 -19.62 1.31 -19.77
C SER A 370 -19.43 1.00 -21.26
N SER A 371 -18.28 0.43 -21.65
CA SER A 371 -17.89 0.34 -23.07
C SER A 371 -18.83 -0.54 -23.88
N ASP A 372 -19.08 -1.77 -23.41
CA ASP A 372 -19.91 -2.78 -24.08
C ASP A 372 -20.94 -3.44 -23.15
N GLY A 373 -20.96 -3.09 -21.86
CA GLY A 373 -21.94 -3.60 -20.90
C GLY A 373 -22.82 -2.51 -20.30
N ASN A 374 -23.21 -2.68 -19.04
CA ASN A 374 -24.28 -1.89 -18.43
C ASN A 374 -23.80 -0.99 -17.28
N GLY A 375 -24.57 0.06 -16.98
CA GLY A 375 -24.30 0.90 -15.81
C GLY A 375 -23.10 1.80 -15.98
N GLY A 376 -23.16 2.82 -16.85
CA GLY A 376 -22.01 3.71 -17.09
C GLY A 376 -21.49 4.39 -15.83
N GLY A 377 -22.39 4.89 -14.98
CA GLY A 377 -22.06 5.30 -13.62
C GLY A 377 -21.93 4.12 -12.67
N ILE A 378 -23.03 3.38 -12.46
CA ILE A 378 -23.11 2.29 -11.48
C ILE A 378 -23.75 1.05 -12.11
N TYR A 379 -23.11 -0.09 -11.93
CA TYR A 379 -23.68 -1.43 -12.11
C TYR A 379 -23.82 -2.11 -10.75
N ALA A 380 -25.01 -2.57 -10.39
CA ALA A 380 -25.26 -3.15 -9.07
C ALA A 380 -26.09 -4.44 -9.12
N ILE A 381 -25.60 -5.51 -8.47
CA ILE A 381 -26.36 -6.72 -8.16
C ILE A 381 -26.60 -6.74 -6.65
N ILE A 382 -27.86 -6.82 -6.23
CA ILE A 382 -28.25 -6.73 -4.81
C ILE A 382 -29.09 -7.95 -4.41
N ASN A 383 -28.48 -8.84 -3.61
CA ASN A 383 -29.04 -10.11 -3.15
C ASN A 383 -29.11 -10.17 -1.62
N SER A 384 -30.23 -9.74 -1.03
CA SER A 384 -30.40 -9.54 0.42
C SER A 384 -29.50 -8.43 0.98
N GLY A 385 -29.38 -7.30 0.30
CA GLY A 385 -28.55 -6.16 0.73
C GLY A 385 -29.22 -4.82 0.44
N GLN A 386 -28.47 -3.72 0.55
CA GLN A 386 -29.03 -2.41 0.21
C GLN A 386 -28.04 -1.40 -0.38
N ILE A 387 -28.57 -0.56 -1.26
CA ILE A 387 -27.94 0.67 -1.73
C ILE A 387 -28.77 1.87 -1.28
N GLU A 388 -28.11 2.88 -0.72
CA GLU A 388 -28.70 4.18 -0.42
C GLU A 388 -27.92 5.29 -1.13
N MET A 389 -28.61 6.01 -2.01
CA MET A 389 -28.10 7.19 -2.68
C MET A 389 -28.86 8.43 -2.19
N ASN A 390 -28.14 9.44 -1.73
CA ASN A 390 -28.73 10.70 -1.27
C ASN A 390 -27.91 11.89 -1.78
N GLN A 391 -28.53 12.86 -2.47
CA GLN A 391 -27.79 14.01 -3.01
C GLN A 391 -26.65 13.63 -3.97
N VAL A 392 -26.88 12.65 -4.85
CA VAL A 392 -25.90 12.23 -5.85
C VAL A 392 -26.19 12.89 -7.20
N THR A 393 -25.16 13.34 -7.90
CA THR A 393 -25.30 13.87 -9.27
C THR A 393 -24.66 12.93 -10.29
N MET A 394 -25.39 12.60 -11.37
CA MET A 394 -24.83 11.85 -12.51
C MET A 394 -25.00 12.66 -13.80
N ASN A 395 -23.90 12.90 -14.49
CA ASN A 395 -23.84 13.72 -15.69
C ASN A 395 -23.14 12.98 -16.83
N GLU A 396 -23.78 12.91 -18.00
CA GLU A 396 -23.17 12.39 -19.25
C GLU A 396 -22.62 10.96 -19.12
N CYS A 397 -23.17 10.15 -18.18
CA CYS A 397 -22.78 8.74 -18.06
C CYS A 397 -23.46 7.89 -19.14
N SER A 398 -22.74 6.94 -19.72
CA SER A 398 -23.22 6.15 -20.86
C SER A 398 -22.95 4.65 -20.71
N GLY A 399 -23.80 3.82 -21.29
CA GLY A 399 -23.68 2.35 -21.27
C GLY A 399 -24.76 1.70 -22.11
N LEU A 400 -24.60 0.41 -22.44
CA LEU A 400 -25.54 -0.34 -23.29
C LEU A 400 -26.94 -0.36 -22.69
N ASN A 401 -27.05 -0.69 -21.40
CA ASN A 401 -28.26 -0.52 -20.60
C ASN A 401 -27.94 0.29 -19.34
N GLY A 402 -28.83 1.21 -18.98
CA GLY A 402 -28.67 2.03 -17.78
C GLY A 402 -27.44 2.94 -17.83
N GLY A 403 -27.45 3.96 -18.71
CA GLY A 403 -26.29 4.86 -18.90
C GLY A 403 -25.74 5.45 -17.59
N GLY A 404 -26.62 5.88 -16.68
CA GLY A 404 -26.22 6.20 -15.30
C GLY A 404 -26.14 4.97 -14.41
N ILE A 405 -27.26 4.24 -14.28
CA ILE A 405 -27.38 3.14 -13.31
C ILE A 405 -28.04 1.95 -14.00
N TYR A 406 -27.44 0.78 -13.85
CA TYR A 406 -28.05 -0.52 -14.09
C TYR A 406 -28.09 -1.30 -12.78
N THR A 407 -29.23 -1.91 -12.46
CA THR A 407 -29.36 -2.68 -11.21
C THR A 407 -30.22 -3.92 -11.38
N GLN A 408 -29.82 -4.99 -10.68
CA GLN A 408 -30.62 -6.19 -10.44
C GLN A 408 -30.84 -6.31 -8.94
N ILE A 409 -32.11 -6.40 -8.53
CA ILE A 409 -32.53 -6.35 -7.13
C ILE A 409 -33.43 -7.54 -6.86
N ASP A 410 -32.95 -8.48 -6.04
CA ASP A 410 -33.68 -9.71 -5.73
C ASP A 410 -34.04 -9.83 -4.24
N GLY A 411 -35.08 -10.62 -3.94
CA GLY A 411 -35.48 -10.96 -2.58
C GLY A 411 -35.94 -9.76 -1.75
N THR A 412 -35.34 -9.58 -0.57
CA THR A 412 -35.66 -8.47 0.37
C THR A 412 -34.76 -7.25 0.21
N SER A 413 -33.97 -7.20 -0.87
CA SER A 413 -33.03 -6.13 -1.16
C SER A 413 -33.70 -4.76 -1.34
N LYS A 414 -32.94 -3.69 -1.08
CA LYS A 414 -33.43 -2.31 -1.21
C LYS A 414 -32.46 -1.45 -2.00
N PHE A 415 -33.00 -0.64 -2.91
CA PHE A 415 -32.27 0.47 -3.51
C PHE A 415 -33.11 1.73 -3.30
N THR A 416 -32.59 2.66 -2.50
CA THR A 416 -33.22 3.95 -2.23
C THR A 416 -32.42 5.09 -2.87
N ILE A 417 -33.11 5.98 -3.59
CA ILE A 417 -32.55 7.21 -4.18
C ILE A 417 -33.33 8.41 -3.64
N LYS A 418 -32.62 9.41 -3.12
CA LYS A 418 -33.17 10.65 -2.57
C LYS A 418 -32.39 11.85 -3.09
N ASP A 419 -33.09 12.96 -3.33
CA ASP A 419 -32.51 14.28 -3.61
C ASP A 419 -31.39 14.30 -4.68
N SER A 420 -31.46 13.38 -5.66
CA SER A 420 -30.39 13.14 -6.64
C SER A 420 -30.75 13.71 -8.01
N ARG A 421 -29.73 14.08 -8.80
CA ARG A 421 -29.87 14.74 -10.11
C ARG A 421 -29.21 13.92 -11.22
N TYR A 422 -29.86 13.89 -12.38
CA TYR A 422 -29.44 13.09 -13.53
C TYR A 422 -29.55 13.91 -14.81
N ASN A 423 -28.42 14.16 -15.49
CA ASN A 423 -28.37 14.90 -16.74
C ASN A 423 -27.68 14.01 -17.80
N PHE A 424 -28.38 13.69 -18.89
CA PHE A 424 -27.90 12.79 -19.94
C PHE A 424 -27.96 13.44 -21.32
#